data_AF-A0A7W6L4N4-F1
#
_entry.id   AF-A0A7W6L4N4-F1
#
_cell.length_a   1.000
_cell.length_b   1.000
_cell.length_c   1.000
_cell.angle_alpha   90.00
_cell.angle_beta   90.00
_cell.angle_gamma   90.00
#
_symmetry.space_group_name_H-M   'P 1'
#
loop_
_entity.id
_entity.type
_entity.pdbx_description
1 polymer ?
#
loop_
_entity_poly.entity_id
_entity_poly.type
_entity_poly.pdbx_seq_one_letter_code
_entity_poly.pdbx_strand_id
1 'polypeptide(L)'
;MRNRLFVLPLIALMGISAVASAETLLIDRVQQKPAAALPLRGDSMGQVEGRYGAPQQKLDPRGGQKRQWPTIHRWVYPAFTVYFEKSRVIDVVANQADANEIGPKPPIR
;
A
#
# COMPACT_ATOMS: atom_id res chain seq x y z
N MET A 1 -24.96 -45.27 -49.89
CA MET A 1 -23.67 -45.20 -49.16
C MET A 1 -22.99 -43.93 -49.62
N ARG A 2 -22.34 -43.06 -48.84
CA ARG A 2 -21.92 -42.96 -47.44
C ARG A 2 -21.27 -41.56 -47.41
N ASN A 3 -21.60 -40.71 -46.43
CA ASN A 3 -20.83 -39.54 -45.95
C ASN A 3 -21.75 -38.43 -45.39
N ARG A 4 -22.39 -38.70 -44.25
CA ARG A 4 -22.99 -37.65 -43.40
C ARG A 4 -22.53 -37.70 -41.95
N LEU A 5 -21.55 -38.56 -41.65
CA LEU A 5 -21.19 -38.91 -40.26
C LEU A 5 -19.85 -38.33 -39.78
N PHE A 6 -19.32 -37.28 -40.44
CA PHE A 6 -18.06 -36.65 -40.02
C PHE A 6 -18.20 -35.20 -39.52
N VAL A 7 -19.41 -34.69 -39.30
CA VAL A 7 -19.61 -33.34 -38.73
C VAL A 7 -19.81 -33.37 -37.21
N LEU A 8 -20.00 -34.55 -36.63
CA LEU A 8 -20.35 -34.71 -35.21
C LEU A 8 -19.20 -34.61 -34.18
N PRO A 9 -17.88 -34.73 -34.47
CA PRO A 9 -16.89 -34.58 -33.41
C PRO A 9 -16.44 -33.12 -33.19
N LEU A 10 -16.72 -32.20 -34.13
CA LEU A 10 -16.22 -30.82 -34.05
C LEU A 10 -16.99 -29.94 -33.06
N ILE A 11 -18.23 -30.32 -32.73
CA ILE A 11 -19.08 -29.57 -31.78
C ILE A 11 -18.78 -29.97 -30.32
N ALA A 12 -18.16 -31.12 -30.08
CA ALA A 12 -17.90 -31.63 -28.73
C ALA A 12 -16.74 -30.93 -27.99
N LEU A 13 -15.92 -30.12 -28.68
CA LEU A 13 -14.71 -29.53 -28.10
C LEU A 13 -14.85 -28.07 -27.64
N MET A 14 -16.01 -27.44 -27.84
CA MET A 14 -16.19 -25.99 -27.64
C MET A 14 -16.63 -25.58 -26.22
N GLY A 15 -16.76 -26.54 -25.30
CA GLY A 15 -17.47 -26.35 -24.02
C GLY A 15 -16.63 -26.11 -22.77
N ILE A 16 -15.30 -26.00 -22.83
CA ILE A 16 -14.48 -25.77 -21.63
C ILE A 16 -13.99 -24.33 -21.63
N SER A 17 -14.91 -23.40 -21.34
CA SER A 17 -14.52 -22.05 -20.94
C SER A 17 -14.02 -22.13 -19.51
N ALA A 18 -12.69 -22.11 -19.33
CA ALA A 18 -12.08 -21.99 -18.02
C ALA A 18 -12.62 -20.72 -17.35
N VAL A 19 -13.31 -20.87 -16.21
CA VAL A 19 -13.66 -19.74 -15.36
C VAL A 19 -12.35 -19.16 -14.84
N ALA A 20 -11.91 -18.06 -15.43
CA ALA A 20 -10.80 -17.29 -14.89
C ALA A 20 -11.27 -16.67 -13.58
N SER A 21 -10.96 -17.31 -12.46
CA SER A 21 -11.07 -16.69 -11.14
C SER A 21 -9.99 -15.62 -11.03
N ALA A 22 -10.34 -14.39 -11.40
CA ALA A 22 -9.49 -13.24 -11.10
C ALA A 22 -9.57 -13.02 -9.58
N GLU A 23 -8.44 -13.19 -8.91
CA GLU A 23 -8.29 -12.85 -7.51
C GLU A 23 -8.40 -11.31 -7.40
N THR A 24 -9.54 -10.83 -6.91
CA THR A 24 -9.71 -9.42 -6.60
C THR A 24 -8.84 -9.09 -5.39
N LEU A 25 -7.64 -8.58 -5.65
CA LEU A 25 -6.86 -7.86 -4.65
C LEU A 25 -7.75 -6.76 -4.08
N LEU A 26 -8.11 -6.89 -2.80
CA LEU A 26 -8.83 -5.88 -2.03
C LEU A 26 -7.96 -4.62 -1.95
N ILE A 27 -8.08 -3.77 -2.98
CA ILE A 27 -7.47 -2.44 -3.07
C ILE A 27 -8.34 -1.42 -2.31
N ASP A 28 -9.09 -1.87 -1.30
CA ASP A 28 -9.87 -1.01 -0.43
C ASP A 28 -9.01 -0.33 0.66
N ARG A 29 -7.69 -0.52 0.62
CA ARG A 29 -6.72 0.16 1.49
C ARG A 29 -6.77 1.69 1.39
N VAL A 30 -7.27 2.24 0.27
CA VAL A 30 -7.22 3.69 0.00
C VAL A 30 -8.48 4.43 0.49
N GLN A 31 -9.60 3.73 0.75
CA GLN A 31 -10.88 4.38 1.09
C GLN A 31 -11.13 4.49 2.59
N GLN A 32 -10.42 3.75 3.43
CA GLN A 32 -10.51 3.91 4.88
C GLN A 32 -9.75 5.15 5.31
N LYS A 33 -10.48 6.29 5.36
CA LYS A 33 -10.00 7.53 5.97
C LYS A 33 -9.42 7.21 7.35
N PRO A 34 -8.12 7.49 7.59
CA PRO A 34 -7.56 7.37 8.92
C PRO A 34 -8.39 8.21 9.90
N ALA A 35 -8.80 7.60 11.01
CA ALA A 35 -9.71 8.19 11.99
C ALA A 35 -9.16 9.44 12.70
N ALA A 36 -7.88 9.78 12.47
CA ALA A 36 -7.24 11.00 12.92
C ALA A 36 -6.89 11.87 11.71
N ALA A 37 -7.17 13.18 11.78
CA ALA A 37 -6.74 14.14 10.77
C ALA A 37 -5.23 13.98 10.57
N LEU A 38 -4.78 13.45 9.44
CA LEU A 38 -3.35 13.24 9.16
C LEU A 38 -2.66 14.56 8.81
N PRO A 39 -1.33 14.65 9.01
CA PRO A 39 -0.54 15.76 8.48
C PRO A 39 -0.78 15.94 6.99
N LEU A 40 -0.86 17.17 6.53
CA LEU A 40 -1.00 17.46 5.11
C LEU A 40 0.38 17.51 4.45
N ARG A 41 0.44 17.13 3.17
CA ARG A 41 1.67 17.28 2.38
C ARG A 41 2.11 18.75 2.39
N GLY A 42 3.38 18.98 2.66
CA GLY A 42 3.96 20.32 2.78
C GLY A 42 3.91 20.94 4.18
N ASP A 43 3.21 20.34 5.16
CA ASP A 43 3.33 20.75 6.57
C ASP A 43 4.80 20.70 7.01
N SER A 44 5.22 21.63 7.86
CA SER A 44 6.58 21.63 8.40
C SER A 44 6.72 20.64 9.56
N MET A 45 7.94 20.17 9.85
CA MET A 45 8.20 19.33 11.02
C MET A 45 7.65 19.95 12.32
N GLY A 46 7.81 21.26 12.51
CA GLY A 46 7.28 21.96 13.68
C GLY A 46 5.75 22.06 13.69
N GLN A 47 5.09 22.17 12.54
CA GLN A 47 3.63 22.12 12.45
C GLN A 47 3.10 20.73 12.81
N VAL A 48 3.78 19.68 12.36
CA VAL A 48 3.44 18.30 12.73
C VAL A 48 3.66 18.10 14.23
N GLU A 49 4.83 18.46 14.76
CA GLU A 49 5.12 18.33 16.19
C GLU A 49 4.16 19.14 17.07
N GLY A 50 3.76 20.34 16.62
CA GLY A 50 2.79 21.17 17.33
C GLY A 50 1.36 20.61 17.33
N ARG A 51 0.95 19.91 16.26
CA ARG A 51 -0.40 19.32 16.16
C ARG A 51 -0.51 17.94 16.79
N TYR A 52 0.53 17.11 16.67
CA TYR A 52 0.51 15.70 17.07
C TYR A 52 1.40 15.40 18.28
N GLY A 53 2.15 16.38 18.77
CA GLY A 53 3.15 16.19 19.81
C GLY A 53 4.45 15.57 19.28
N ALA A 54 5.33 15.23 20.22
CA ALA A 54 6.58 14.55 19.93
C ALA A 54 6.30 13.14 19.35
N PRO A 55 7.00 12.71 18.30
CA PRO A 55 6.85 11.37 17.76
C PRO A 55 7.37 10.31 18.74
N GLN A 56 6.81 9.09 18.67
CA GLN A 56 7.27 7.96 19.46
C GLN A 56 8.71 7.56 19.09
N GLN A 57 9.03 7.64 17.80
CA GLN A 57 10.35 7.31 17.30
C GLN A 57 10.73 8.20 16.11
N LYS A 58 11.96 8.71 16.11
CA LYS A 58 12.59 9.33 14.94
C LYS A 58 13.55 8.30 14.36
N LEU A 59 13.16 7.66 13.26
CA LEU A 59 13.99 6.64 12.61
C LEU A 59 15.19 7.28 11.93
N ASP A 60 16.25 6.48 11.74
CA ASP A 60 17.42 6.93 11.01
C ASP A 60 17.04 7.45 9.62
N PRO A 61 17.55 8.64 9.24
CA PRO A 61 17.31 9.19 7.93
C PRO A 61 17.91 8.26 6.86
N ARG A 62 17.25 8.21 5.71
CA ARG A 62 17.69 7.41 4.56
C ARG A 62 17.85 8.30 3.34
N GLY A 63 18.73 7.92 2.41
CA GLY A 63 19.12 8.78 1.30
C GLY A 63 20.30 9.69 1.69
N GLY A 64 20.55 10.71 0.87
CA GLY A 64 21.63 11.68 1.07
C GLY A 64 22.99 11.27 0.51
N GLN A 65 23.17 10.03 0.02
CA GLN A 65 24.46 9.57 -0.53
C GLN A 65 24.80 10.21 -1.88
N LYS A 66 23.80 10.69 -2.61
CA LYS A 66 23.95 11.39 -3.90
C LYS A 66 23.05 12.61 -3.91
N ARG A 67 23.42 13.64 -4.68
CA ARG A 67 22.60 14.85 -4.86
C ARG A 67 21.17 14.54 -5.31
N GLN A 68 21.00 13.52 -6.14
CA GLN A 68 19.70 13.07 -6.65
C GLN A 68 18.90 12.20 -5.65
N TRP A 69 19.48 11.81 -4.53
CA TRP A 69 18.84 10.99 -3.49
C TRP A 69 18.60 11.85 -2.26
N PRO A 70 17.44 12.52 -2.16
CA PRO A 70 17.17 13.39 -1.03
C PRO A 70 17.20 12.60 0.28
N THR A 71 17.63 13.26 1.34
CA THR A 71 17.56 12.71 2.70
C THR A 71 16.13 12.74 3.19
N ILE A 72 15.60 11.56 3.54
CA ILE A 72 14.25 11.37 4.05
C ILE A 72 14.29 11.07 5.53
N HIS A 73 13.68 11.94 6.32
CA HIS A 73 13.45 11.72 7.75
C HIS A 73 12.11 11.03 7.95
N ARG A 74 12.03 10.14 8.93
CA ARG A 74 10.83 9.34 9.19
C ARG A 74 10.50 9.39 10.66
N TRP A 75 9.32 9.92 10.99
CA TRP A 75 8.84 9.98 12.35
C TRP A 75 7.63 9.08 12.51
N VAL A 76 7.67 8.25 13.55
CA VAL A 76 6.63 7.27 13.87
C VAL A 76 5.75 7.86 14.96
N TYR A 77 4.45 7.93 14.67
CA TYR A 77 3.37 8.19 15.61
C TYR A 77 2.58 6.90 15.84
N PRO A 78 1.72 6.83 16.87
CA PRO A 78 0.97 5.60 17.17
C PRO A 78 0.17 5.07 15.97
N ALA A 79 -0.52 5.95 15.25
CA ALA A 79 -1.41 5.57 14.15
C ALA A 79 -0.77 5.63 12.75
N PHE A 80 0.31 6.40 12.57
CA PHE A 80 0.90 6.63 11.26
C PHE A 80 2.39 6.95 11.34
N THR A 81 3.08 6.80 10.22
CA THR A 81 4.46 7.24 10.00
C THR A 81 4.47 8.37 9.00
N VAL A 82 5.08 9.50 9.36
CA VAL A 82 5.23 10.66 8.48
C VAL A 82 6.65 10.73 7.93
N TYR A 83 6.74 11.00 6.63
CA TYR A 83 7.98 11.09 5.87
C TYR A 83 8.23 12.55 5.51
N PHE A 84 9.44 13.02 5.79
CA PHE A 84 9.84 14.38 5.49
C PHE A 84 11.05 14.40 4.56
N GLU A 85 11.00 15.29 3.58
CA GLU A 85 12.20 15.74 2.89
C GLU A 85 12.58 17.11 3.46
N LYS A 86 13.86 17.27 3.85
CA LYS A 86 14.37 18.46 4.54
C LYS A 86 13.58 18.72 5.84
N SER A 87 12.52 19.53 5.78
CA SER A 87 11.66 19.85 6.91
C SER A 87 10.18 19.89 6.54
N ARG A 88 9.80 19.28 5.40
CA ARG A 88 8.45 19.31 4.84
C ARG A 88 7.91 17.90 4.68
N VAL A 89 6.65 17.69 5.03
CA VAL A 89 5.95 16.42 4.82
C VAL A 89 5.88 16.12 3.32
N ILE A 90 6.38 14.95 2.92
CA ILE A 90 6.27 14.44 1.55
C ILE A 90 5.27 13.31 1.42
N ASP A 91 5.05 12.55 2.50
CA ASP A 91 4.11 11.44 2.54
C ASP A 91 3.72 11.07 3.98
N VAL A 92 2.57 10.44 4.14
CA VAL A 92 2.06 9.91 5.42
C VAL A 92 1.45 8.54 5.18
N VAL A 93 1.93 7.55 5.93
CA VAL A 93 1.50 6.16 5.80
C VAL A 93 0.85 5.72 7.11
N ALA A 94 -0.38 5.23 7.06
CA ALA A 94 -1.03 4.61 8.22
C ALA A 94 -0.28 3.33 8.62
N ASN A 95 -0.06 3.13 9.93
CA ASN A 95 0.67 1.95 10.41
C ASN A 95 -0.20 0.67 10.31
N GLN A 96 -1.51 0.82 10.40
CA GLN A 96 -2.52 -0.23 10.17
C GLN A 96 -3.65 0.37 9.33
N ALA A 97 -4.19 -0.40 8.38
CA ALA A 97 -5.35 -0.03 7.58
C ALA A 97 -6.63 -0.07 8.42
N ASP A 98 -6.73 -1.06 9.31
CA ASP A 98 -7.85 -1.27 10.21
C ASP A 98 -7.38 -1.67 11.62
N ALA A 99 -8.21 -1.38 12.64
CA ALA A 99 -7.94 -1.79 14.02
C ALA A 99 -7.81 -3.32 14.20
N ASN A 100 -8.38 -4.10 13.28
CA ASN A 100 -8.34 -5.57 13.28
C ASN A 100 -7.29 -6.16 12.33
N GLU A 101 -6.45 -5.34 11.67
CA GLU A 101 -5.42 -5.84 10.76
C GLU A 101 -4.26 -6.47 11.56
N ILE A 102 -4.07 -7.78 11.37
CA ILE A 102 -2.85 -8.48 11.78
C ILE A 102 -1.83 -8.27 10.67
N GLY A 103 -0.78 -7.49 10.96
CA GLY A 103 0.27 -7.15 10.00
C GLY A 103 0.97 -8.38 9.38
N PRO A 104 1.82 -8.18 8.37
CA PRO A 104 2.44 -9.27 7.63
C PRO A 104 3.21 -10.22 8.55
N LYS A 105 3.12 -11.52 8.24
CA LYS A 105 3.81 -12.58 8.99
C LYS A 105 5.29 -12.20 9.18
N PRO A 106 5.80 -12.18 10.43
CA PRO A 106 7.18 -11.80 10.67
C PRO A 106 8.13 -12.75 9.93
N PRO A 107 9.29 -12.25 9.46
CA PRO A 107 10.26 -13.06 8.75
C PRO A 107 10.70 -14.23 9.64
N ILE A 108 10.69 -15.42 9.05
CA ILE A 108 11.29 -16.62 9.64
C ILE A 108 12.80 -16.37 9.71
N ARG A 109 13.38 -16.45 10.91
CA ARG A 109 14.83 -16.33 11.11
C ARG A 109 15.53 -17.63 10.73
#